data_AF-A0A0F2NMH9-F1
#
_entry.id   AF-A0A0F2NMH9-F1
#
_cell.length_a   1.000
_cell.length_b   1.000
_cell.length_c   1.000
_cell.angle_alpha   90.00
_cell.angle_beta   90.00
_cell.angle_gamma   90.00
#
_symmetry.space_group_name_H-M   'P 1'
#
loop_
_entity.id
_entity.type
_entity.pdbx_description
1 polymer ?
#
loop_
_entity_poly.entity_id
_entity_poly.type
_entity_poly.pdbx_seq_one_letter_code
_entity_poly.pdbx_strand_id
1 'polypeptide(L)'
;MMYRSLVTLIFLTGIISGCSMADLSNTVKGSHYMETGEYRQAERYFKKAVQEHPDNDIAQYYLGRFLLAQNKAAEALPHFQKTVALDPGNADYYFWLGVAYGELGERKSERISYEKALRQNGRHPQAHLYLGHLRLRNGELKQAKMAYDAVLKEVPTNAAALYNRALILDLEGKDTAAKKAWLEYLKWYPAGRHARQAADHLNALGDFSYENHFLGNRAITLAEIKFQQSAGSVSISAYPSLRLVGAIVSNLKNGTLQVVVYVDKDKQLAKQRAIEIKKTLHKLFPAIGPDRIRISWFGTPEKVIQGKKTSIKNESVRVFLTDWK
;
A
#
# COMPACT_ATOMS: atom_id res chain seq x y z
N MET A 1 -26.69 44.86 52.10
CA MET A 1 -25.34 45.46 52.16
C MET A 1 -24.43 44.61 51.28
N MET A 2 -24.14 45.00 50.01
CA MET A 2 -23.05 45.90 49.55
C MET A 2 -21.68 45.42 50.05
N TYR A 3 -20.70 45.07 49.22
CA TYR A 3 -19.97 45.84 48.18
C TYR A 3 -19.44 44.88 47.08
N ARG A 4 -19.50 45.10 45.75
CA ARG A 4 -18.88 46.10 44.83
C ARG A 4 -17.34 46.06 44.69
N SER A 5 -16.90 45.54 43.53
CA SER A 5 -15.80 45.99 42.63
C SER A 5 -14.33 46.01 43.10
N LEU A 6 -13.42 45.35 42.36
CA LEU A 6 -12.44 46.04 41.49
C LEU A 6 -11.60 45.08 40.63
N VAL A 7 -11.40 45.51 39.39
CA VAL A 7 -10.49 45.00 38.34
C VAL A 7 -9.04 45.38 38.64
N THR A 8 -8.06 44.49 38.44
CA THR A 8 -6.74 44.92 37.92
C THR A 8 -6.00 43.78 37.18
N LEU A 9 -6.00 43.94 35.85
CA LEU A 9 -4.93 43.69 34.88
C LEU A 9 -3.58 43.17 35.42
N ILE A 10 -3.15 41.99 34.96
CA ILE A 10 -1.73 41.63 34.84
C ILE A 10 -1.45 41.31 33.37
N PHE A 11 -0.72 42.22 32.73
CA PHE A 11 0.02 41.96 31.50
C PHE A 11 1.06 40.86 31.77
N LEU A 12 0.94 39.73 31.09
CA LEU A 12 2.07 38.83 30.87
C LEU A 12 2.38 38.82 29.38
N THR A 13 3.30 39.70 28.99
CA THR A 13 4.01 39.61 27.71
C THR A 13 4.95 38.41 27.75
N GLY A 14 4.56 37.35 27.05
CA GLY A 14 5.40 36.18 26.80
C GLY A 14 5.03 35.62 25.44
N ILE A 15 5.76 36.07 24.41
CA ILE A 15 5.93 35.51 23.06
C ILE A 15 5.07 34.26 22.79
N ILE A 16 3.82 34.46 22.40
CA ILE A 16 3.06 33.44 21.65
C ILE A 16 3.48 33.66 20.20
N SER A 17 4.39 32.81 19.73
CA SER A 17 4.73 32.72 18.32
C SER A 17 3.44 32.60 17.49
N GLY A 18 3.11 33.68 16.79
CA GLY A 18 2.46 33.79 15.47
C GLY A 18 1.44 32.75 14.99
N CYS A 19 0.81 31.94 15.83
CA CYS A 19 -0.26 31.04 15.38
C CYS A 19 -1.55 31.86 15.33
N SER A 20 -1.73 32.63 14.26
CA SER A 20 -2.94 33.40 14.07
C SER A 20 -4.12 32.45 13.83
N MET A 21 -5.31 32.80 14.29
CA MET A 21 -6.53 32.04 13.97
C MET A 21 -6.75 31.87 12.45
N ALA A 22 -6.15 32.76 11.64
CA ALA A 22 -6.17 32.67 10.18
C ALA A 22 -5.35 31.49 9.66
N ASP A 23 -4.19 31.22 10.25
CA ASP A 23 -3.31 30.10 9.87
C ASP A 23 -3.97 28.74 10.17
N LEU A 24 -4.63 28.66 11.33
CA LEU A 24 -5.42 27.49 11.71
C LEU A 24 -6.62 27.29 10.76
N SER A 25 -7.34 28.38 10.43
CA SER A 25 -8.48 28.31 9.51
C SER A 25 -8.06 27.88 8.09
N ASN A 26 -6.95 28.41 7.59
CA ASN A 26 -6.40 28.05 6.29
C ASN A 26 -5.94 26.59 6.25
N THR A 27 -5.30 26.12 7.32
CA THR A 27 -4.87 24.73 7.45
C THR A 27 -6.06 23.77 7.40
N VAL A 28 -7.12 24.03 8.17
CA VAL A 28 -8.32 23.19 8.22
C VAL A 28 -9.01 23.16 6.84
N LYS A 29 -9.16 24.30 6.18
CA LYS A 29 -9.76 24.38 4.84
C LYS A 29 -8.92 23.65 3.78
N GLY A 30 -7.60 23.82 3.81
CA GLY A 30 -6.69 23.18 2.88
C GLY A 30 -6.75 21.67 2.97
N SER A 31 -6.72 21.12 4.18
CA SER A 31 -6.86 19.69 4.42
C SER A 31 -8.24 19.17 3.98
N HIS A 32 -9.31 19.90 4.30
CA HIS A 32 -10.66 19.54 3.86
C HIS A 32 -10.78 19.42 2.34
N TYR A 33 -10.29 20.41 1.59
CA TYR A 33 -10.33 20.38 0.12
C TYR A 33 -9.50 19.25 -0.49
N MET A 34 -8.37 18.90 0.14
CA MET A 34 -7.56 17.76 -0.29
C MET A 34 -8.29 16.43 -0.07
N GLU A 35 -9.06 16.32 1.01
CA GLU A 35 -9.86 15.13 1.35
C GLU A 35 -11.10 14.98 0.46
N THR A 36 -11.79 16.09 0.14
CA THR A 36 -13.01 16.07 -0.70
C THR A 36 -12.72 16.05 -2.20
N GLY A 37 -11.48 16.29 -2.61
CA GLY A 37 -11.09 16.36 -4.03
C GLY A 37 -11.62 17.61 -4.75
N GLU A 38 -12.10 18.61 -4.02
CA GLU A 38 -12.64 19.85 -4.56
C GLU A 38 -11.54 20.87 -4.94
N TYR A 39 -10.56 20.40 -5.74
CA TYR A 39 -9.32 21.12 -6.03
C TYR A 39 -9.54 22.52 -6.62
N ARG A 40 -10.58 22.71 -7.46
CA ARG A 40 -10.86 24.01 -8.10
C ARG A 40 -11.37 25.07 -7.13
N GLN A 41 -12.18 24.68 -6.13
CA GLN A 41 -12.67 25.63 -5.13
C GLN A 41 -11.54 26.04 -4.19
N ALA A 42 -10.74 25.05 -3.80
CA ALA A 42 -9.55 25.23 -3.00
C ALA A 42 -8.54 26.18 -3.66
N GLU A 43 -8.22 25.94 -4.93
CA GLU A 43 -7.31 26.80 -5.69
C GLU A 43 -7.79 28.24 -5.71
N ARG A 44 -9.08 28.50 -5.95
CA ARG A 44 -9.63 29.87 -5.92
C ARG A 44 -9.46 30.52 -4.55
N TYR A 45 -9.76 29.78 -3.49
CA TYR A 45 -9.61 30.28 -2.12
C TYR A 45 -8.15 30.62 -1.79
N PHE A 46 -7.23 29.68 -2.02
CA PHE A 46 -5.82 29.89 -1.70
C PHE A 46 -5.12 30.87 -2.64
N LYS A 47 -5.55 30.96 -3.90
CA LYS A 47 -5.10 32.01 -4.82
C LYS A 47 -5.48 33.39 -4.32
N LYS A 48 -6.71 33.58 -3.82
CA LYS A 48 -7.14 34.83 -3.18
C LYS A 48 -6.32 35.10 -1.91
N ALA A 49 -6.12 34.09 -1.06
CA ALA A 49 -5.31 34.24 0.16
C ALA A 49 -3.86 34.64 -0.14
N VAL A 50 -3.24 34.08 -1.18
CA VAL A 50 -1.89 34.46 -1.64
C VAL A 50 -1.88 35.88 -2.24
N GLN A 51 -2.95 36.31 -2.91
CA GLN A 51 -3.06 37.69 -3.43
C GLN A 51 -3.17 38.72 -2.30
N GLU A 52 -3.95 38.42 -1.26
CA GLU A 52 -4.15 39.32 -0.10
C GLU A 52 -2.93 39.29 0.84
N HIS A 53 -2.32 38.12 1.01
CA HIS A 53 -1.19 37.88 1.90
C HIS A 53 -0.10 37.02 1.23
N PRO A 54 0.78 37.64 0.42
CA PRO A 54 1.82 36.90 -0.31
C PRO A 54 2.85 36.17 0.56
N ASP A 55 2.99 36.59 1.82
CA ASP A 55 3.92 35.99 2.78
C ASP A 55 3.25 34.99 3.74
N ASN A 56 1.99 34.61 3.49
CA ASN A 56 1.35 33.51 4.22
C ASN A 56 1.85 32.15 3.65
N ASP A 57 2.79 31.54 4.36
CA ASP A 57 3.41 30.26 4.00
C ASP A 57 2.41 29.12 3.84
N ILE A 58 1.40 29.04 4.69
CA ILE A 58 0.32 28.04 4.60
C ILE A 58 -0.47 28.20 3.30
N ALA A 59 -0.82 29.43 2.92
CA ALA A 59 -1.55 29.68 1.69
C ALA A 59 -0.70 29.36 0.45
N GLN A 60 0.58 29.73 0.47
CA GLN A 60 1.55 29.37 -0.56
C GLN A 60 1.68 27.83 -0.67
N TYR A 61 1.79 27.14 0.46
CA TYR A 61 1.92 25.69 0.56
C TYR A 61 0.72 24.96 -0.05
N TYR A 62 -0.49 25.32 0.36
CA TYR A 62 -1.70 24.67 -0.14
C TYR A 62 -1.96 25.00 -1.62
N LEU A 63 -1.73 26.24 -2.06
CA LEU A 63 -1.83 26.60 -3.47
C LEU A 63 -0.86 25.77 -4.33
N GLY A 64 0.40 25.65 -3.91
CA GLY A 64 1.40 24.80 -4.57
C GLY A 64 0.93 23.34 -4.68
N ARG A 65 0.35 22.78 -3.61
CA ARG A 65 -0.18 21.39 -3.63
C ARG A 65 -1.37 21.23 -4.58
N PHE A 66 -2.27 22.21 -4.64
CA PHE A 66 -3.40 22.18 -5.58
C PHE A 66 -2.93 22.28 -7.04
N LEU A 67 -1.89 23.06 -7.31
CA LEU A 67 -1.27 23.14 -8.64
C LEU A 67 -0.61 21.82 -9.02
N LEU A 68 0.12 21.16 -8.10
CA LEU A 68 0.67 19.83 -8.34
C LEU A 68 -0.40 18.77 -8.63
N ALA A 69 -1.52 18.77 -7.88
CA ALA A 69 -2.63 17.86 -8.13
C ALA A 69 -3.26 18.04 -9.53
N GLN A 70 -3.04 19.19 -10.17
CA GLN A 70 -3.45 19.50 -11.54
C GLN A 70 -2.33 19.29 -12.58
N ASN A 71 -1.21 18.67 -12.18
CA ASN A 71 -0.01 18.51 -13.01
C ASN A 71 0.64 19.83 -13.46
N LYS A 72 0.42 20.93 -12.71
CA LYS A 72 0.99 22.26 -12.98
C LYS A 72 2.25 22.51 -12.16
N ALA A 73 3.25 21.64 -12.29
CA ALA A 73 4.46 21.69 -11.46
C ALA A 73 5.28 22.98 -11.65
N ALA A 74 5.31 23.54 -12.86
CA ALA A 74 6.01 24.79 -13.16
C ALA A 74 5.40 25.99 -12.41
N GLU A 75 4.07 26.03 -12.31
CA GLU A 75 3.35 27.06 -11.54
C GLU A 75 3.49 26.83 -10.03
N ALA A 76 3.52 25.57 -9.59
CA ALA A 76 3.64 25.21 -8.17
C ALA A 76 5.02 25.52 -7.57
N LEU A 77 6.08 25.38 -8.36
CA LEU A 77 7.46 25.54 -7.91
C LEU A 77 7.74 26.86 -7.16
N PRO A 78 7.42 28.06 -7.70
CA PRO A 78 7.68 29.31 -7.00
C PRO A 78 6.93 29.41 -5.66
N HIS A 79 5.74 28.82 -5.54
CA HIS A 79 5.01 28.78 -4.28
C HIS A 79 5.78 27.99 -3.21
N PHE A 80 6.31 26.80 -3.54
CA PHE A 80 7.12 26.02 -2.60
C PHE A 80 8.51 26.62 -2.33
N GLN A 81 9.10 27.33 -3.30
CA GLN A 81 10.33 28.09 -3.04
C GLN A 81 10.07 29.22 -2.02
N LYS A 82 8.89 29.85 -2.09
CA LYS A 82 8.47 30.86 -1.11
C LYS A 82 8.23 30.24 0.26
N THR A 83 7.59 29.06 0.36
CA THR A 83 7.35 28.41 1.68
C THR A 83 8.64 28.09 2.42
N VAL A 84 9.66 27.53 1.74
CA VAL A 84 10.95 27.24 2.39
C VAL A 84 11.78 28.49 2.73
N ALA A 85 11.46 29.63 2.11
CA ALA A 85 12.08 30.92 2.44
C ALA A 85 11.39 31.57 3.66
N LEU A 86 10.08 31.39 3.80
CA LEU A 86 9.28 31.90 4.92
C LEU A 86 9.49 31.08 6.20
N ASP A 87 9.51 29.75 6.09
CA ASP A 87 9.82 28.83 7.19
C ASP A 87 10.83 27.76 6.75
N PRO A 88 12.13 27.99 6.97
CA PRO A 88 13.18 27.04 6.64
C PRO A 88 13.27 25.85 7.62
N GLY A 89 12.47 25.82 8.69
CA GLY A 89 12.42 24.71 9.65
C GLY A 89 11.36 23.65 9.31
N ASN A 90 10.45 23.94 8.39
CA ASN A 90 9.36 23.03 8.06
C ASN A 90 9.79 21.93 7.07
N ALA A 91 9.78 20.69 7.54
CA ALA A 91 10.18 19.54 6.72
C ALA A 91 9.23 19.26 5.54
N ASP A 92 7.91 19.48 5.72
CA ASP A 92 6.92 19.25 4.66
C ASP A 92 7.14 20.22 3.48
N TYR A 93 7.58 21.45 3.75
CA TYR A 93 7.83 22.44 2.70
C TYR A 93 8.96 21.99 1.77
N TYR A 94 10.05 21.46 2.34
CA TYR A 94 11.10 20.86 1.53
C TYR A 94 10.67 19.57 0.83
N PHE A 95 9.83 18.74 1.46
CA PHE A 95 9.30 17.54 0.81
C PHE A 95 8.51 17.92 -0.44
N TRP A 96 7.54 18.83 -0.34
CA TRP A 96 6.73 19.25 -1.49
C TRP A 96 7.50 20.05 -2.53
N LEU A 97 8.51 20.82 -2.13
CA LEU A 97 9.48 21.41 -3.06
C LEU A 97 10.22 20.32 -3.85
N GLY A 98 10.60 19.22 -3.19
CA GLY A 98 11.19 18.06 -3.84
C GLY A 98 10.24 17.42 -4.86
N VAL A 99 8.98 17.20 -4.49
CA VAL A 99 7.95 16.69 -5.40
C VAL A 99 7.82 17.58 -6.64
N ALA A 100 7.75 18.90 -6.48
CA ALA A 100 7.66 19.83 -7.61
C ALA A 100 8.87 19.75 -8.56
N TYR A 101 10.09 19.67 -8.03
CA TYR A 101 11.28 19.44 -8.87
C TYR A 101 11.26 18.08 -9.57
N GLY A 102 10.76 17.02 -8.91
CA GLY A 102 10.64 15.69 -9.48
C GLY A 102 9.73 15.65 -10.70
N GLU A 103 8.56 16.29 -10.61
CA GLU A 103 7.60 16.46 -11.71
C GLU A 103 8.17 17.26 -12.89
N LEU A 104 9.06 18.22 -12.61
CA LEU A 104 9.79 18.98 -13.63
C LEU A 104 11.00 18.23 -14.22
N GLY A 105 11.34 17.05 -13.69
CA GLY A 105 12.52 16.30 -14.12
C GLY A 105 13.84 16.81 -13.55
N GLU A 106 13.81 17.77 -12.62
CA GLU A 106 14.98 18.40 -12.00
C GLU A 106 15.56 17.54 -10.87
N ARG A 107 16.11 16.38 -11.24
CA ARG A 107 16.49 15.29 -10.31
C ARG A 107 17.51 15.68 -9.24
N LYS A 108 18.42 16.61 -9.55
CA LYS A 108 19.41 17.10 -8.57
C LYS A 108 18.71 17.92 -7.47
N SER A 109 17.83 18.84 -7.86
CA SER A 109 17.08 19.69 -6.95
C SER A 109 16.05 18.89 -6.15
N GLU A 110 15.39 17.92 -6.78
CA GLU A 110 14.50 16.95 -6.13
C GLU A 110 15.20 16.25 -4.96
N ARG A 111 16.37 15.65 -5.22
CA ARG A 111 17.16 14.96 -4.19
C ARG A 111 17.56 15.90 -3.05
N ILE A 112 18.11 17.07 -3.37
CA ILE A 112 18.55 18.05 -2.37
C ILE A 112 17.39 18.47 -1.47
N SER A 113 16.20 18.65 -2.03
CA SER A 113 15.00 19.01 -1.27
C SER A 113 14.57 17.91 -0.31
N TYR A 114 14.55 16.63 -0.73
CA TYR A 114 14.25 15.54 0.21
C TYR A 114 15.32 15.40 1.31
N GLU A 115 16.59 15.60 0.98
CA GLU A 115 17.66 15.61 1.99
C GLU A 115 17.52 16.79 2.98
N LYS A 116 17.07 17.96 2.52
CA LYS A 116 16.72 19.10 3.39
C LYS A 116 15.53 18.76 4.29
N ALA A 117 14.48 18.14 3.75
CA ALA A 117 13.33 17.70 4.55
C ALA A 117 13.77 16.76 5.68
N LEU A 118 14.65 15.81 5.39
CA LEU A 118 15.19 14.87 6.37
C LEU A 118 16.17 15.51 7.37
N ARG A 119 16.83 16.62 7.01
CA ARG A 119 17.60 17.41 7.99
C ARG A 119 16.71 18.11 9.01
N GLN A 120 15.53 18.58 8.59
CA GLN A 120 14.56 19.19 9.50
C GLN A 120 13.80 18.15 10.34
N ASN A 121 13.42 17.04 9.71
CA ASN A 121 12.76 15.93 10.38
C ASN A 121 13.32 14.59 9.87
N GLY A 122 14.24 14.01 10.63
CA GLY A 122 14.88 12.73 10.31
C GLY A 122 13.94 11.52 10.28
N ARG A 123 12.69 11.67 10.75
CA ARG A 123 11.67 10.61 10.78
C ARG A 123 10.56 10.81 9.75
N HIS A 124 10.69 11.76 8.82
CA HIS A 124 9.66 12.05 7.82
C HIS A 124 9.48 10.87 6.83
N PRO A 125 8.35 10.13 6.87
CA PRO A 125 8.21 8.90 6.09
C PRO A 125 8.18 9.13 4.58
N GLN A 126 7.47 10.16 4.11
CA GLN A 126 7.36 10.47 2.68
C GLN A 126 8.70 10.90 2.10
N ALA A 127 9.49 11.72 2.82
CA ALA A 127 10.82 12.12 2.35
C ALA A 127 11.77 10.91 2.24
N HIS A 128 11.77 10.00 3.23
CA HIS A 128 12.51 8.73 3.12
C HIS A 128 12.02 7.88 1.96
N LEU A 129 10.70 7.74 1.77
CA LEU A 129 10.13 6.91 0.72
C LEU A 129 10.53 7.40 -0.69
N TYR A 130 10.37 8.70 -0.95
CA TYR A 130 10.70 9.28 -2.25
C TYR A 130 12.21 9.29 -2.51
N LEU A 131 13.02 9.64 -1.51
CA LEU A 131 14.47 9.53 -1.64
C LEU A 131 14.90 8.07 -1.87
N GLY A 132 14.23 7.10 -1.25
CA GLY A 132 14.39 5.68 -1.51
C GLY A 132 14.13 5.32 -2.98
N HIS A 133 13.03 5.79 -3.56
CA HIS A 133 12.74 5.60 -5.00
C HIS A 133 13.82 6.19 -5.90
N LEU A 134 14.33 7.40 -5.59
CA LEU A 134 15.41 8.01 -6.35
C LEU A 134 16.68 7.18 -6.29
N ARG A 135 17.06 6.72 -5.09
CA ARG A 135 18.25 5.89 -4.87
C ARG A 135 18.13 4.56 -5.58
N LEU A 136 16.97 3.91 -5.50
CA LEU A 136 16.71 2.65 -6.19
C LEU A 136 16.87 2.81 -7.71
N ARG A 137 16.31 3.87 -8.29
CA ARG A 137 16.43 4.17 -9.73
C ARG A 137 17.88 4.43 -10.16
N ASN A 138 18.72 4.97 -9.28
CA ASN A 138 20.15 5.19 -9.57
C ASN A 138 21.03 3.96 -9.27
N GLY A 139 20.44 2.83 -8.85
CA GLY A 139 21.19 1.63 -8.46
C GLY A 139 21.84 1.69 -7.08
N GLU A 140 21.53 2.70 -6.27
CA GLU A 140 22.04 2.89 -4.90
C GLU A 140 21.28 1.98 -3.92
N LEU A 141 21.35 0.65 -4.13
CA LEU A 141 20.50 -0.35 -3.46
C LEU A 141 20.60 -0.29 -1.93
N LYS A 142 21.81 -0.15 -1.38
CA LYS A 142 22.03 -0.08 0.07
C LYS A 142 21.34 1.14 0.68
N GLN A 143 21.51 2.31 0.07
CA GLN A 143 20.93 3.56 0.54
C GLN A 143 19.41 3.60 0.34
N ALA A 144 18.89 2.99 -0.72
CA ALA A 144 17.46 2.83 -0.97
C ALA A 144 16.83 1.94 0.09
N LYS A 145 17.44 0.79 0.38
CA LYS A 145 16.97 -0.12 1.43
C LYS A 145 16.96 0.55 2.81
N MET A 146 18.01 1.30 3.17
CA MET A 146 18.03 2.07 4.42
C MET A 146 16.88 3.09 4.51
N ALA A 147 16.54 3.74 3.40
CA ALA A 147 15.43 4.67 3.34
C ALA A 147 14.08 3.94 3.54
N TYR A 148 13.87 2.80 2.87
CA TYR A 148 12.66 1.98 3.10
C TYR A 148 12.60 1.40 4.52
N ASP A 149 13.71 0.95 5.10
CA ASP A 149 13.79 0.52 6.49
C ASP A 149 13.35 1.64 7.45
N ALA A 150 13.72 2.90 7.16
CA ALA A 150 13.27 4.06 7.93
C ALA A 150 11.76 4.33 7.79
N VAL A 151 11.20 4.17 6.57
CA VAL A 151 9.74 4.27 6.36
C VAL A 151 9.00 3.21 7.18
N LEU A 152 9.47 1.96 7.15
CA LEU A 152 8.83 0.83 7.82
C LEU A 152 8.94 0.91 9.35
N LYS A 153 9.89 1.69 9.89
CA LYS A 153 9.95 1.97 11.32
C LYS A 153 8.77 2.83 11.80
N GLU A 154 8.34 3.78 10.97
CA GLU A 154 7.24 4.70 11.29
C GLU A 154 5.89 4.16 10.82
N VAL A 155 5.86 3.53 9.64
CA VAL A 155 4.67 2.96 9.01
C VAL A 155 4.98 1.53 8.58
N PRO A 156 4.88 0.54 9.49
CA PRO A 156 5.26 -0.86 9.24
C PRO A 156 4.52 -1.51 8.07
N THR A 157 3.35 -0.97 7.73
CA THR A 157 2.51 -1.46 6.64
C THR A 157 2.70 -0.68 5.35
N ASN A 158 3.65 0.25 5.21
CA ASN A 158 3.77 1.02 3.97
C ASN A 158 4.03 0.10 2.74
N ALA A 159 3.04 0.02 1.84
CA ALA A 159 3.06 -0.91 0.70
C ALA A 159 4.30 -0.75 -0.20
N ALA A 160 4.64 0.49 -0.56
CA ALA A 160 5.76 0.78 -1.45
C ALA A 160 7.11 0.45 -0.80
N ALA A 161 7.28 0.76 0.49
CA ALA A 161 8.50 0.43 1.21
C ALA A 161 8.66 -1.10 1.40
N LEU A 162 7.58 -1.82 1.75
CA LEU A 162 7.60 -3.28 1.86
C LEU A 162 7.99 -3.94 0.53
N TYR A 163 7.32 -3.54 -0.56
CA TYR A 163 7.57 -4.09 -1.90
C TYR A 163 8.99 -3.84 -2.38
N ASN A 164 9.44 -2.58 -2.35
CA ASN A 164 10.75 -2.20 -2.87
C ASN A 164 11.90 -2.74 -2.01
N ARG A 165 11.71 -2.85 -0.68
CA ARG A 165 12.69 -3.50 0.19
C ARG A 165 12.82 -5.00 -0.14
N ALA A 166 11.70 -5.70 -0.36
CA ALA A 166 11.71 -7.10 -0.76
C ALA A 166 12.42 -7.29 -2.11
N LEU A 167 12.12 -6.42 -3.08
CA LEU A 167 12.79 -6.40 -4.37
C LEU A 167 14.31 -6.19 -4.25
N ILE A 168 14.77 -5.26 -3.40
CA ILE A 168 16.20 -5.05 -3.19
C ILE A 168 16.86 -6.30 -2.58
N LEU A 169 16.23 -6.94 -1.59
CA LEU A 169 16.76 -8.17 -0.98
C LEU A 169 16.88 -9.31 -1.99
N ASP A 170 15.92 -9.38 -2.92
CA ASP A 170 15.92 -10.34 -4.03
C ASP A 170 17.06 -10.07 -5.01
N LEU A 171 17.26 -8.81 -5.41
CA LEU A 171 18.37 -8.37 -6.27
C LEU A 171 19.75 -8.59 -5.62
N GLU A 172 19.84 -8.53 -4.29
CA GLU A 172 21.06 -8.82 -3.53
C GLU A 172 21.34 -10.33 -3.40
N GLY A 173 20.44 -11.21 -3.87
CA GLY A 173 20.57 -12.68 -3.73
C GLY A 173 20.42 -13.18 -2.30
N LYS A 174 19.76 -12.41 -1.42
CA LYS A 174 19.55 -12.78 -0.01
C LYS A 174 18.26 -13.57 0.15
N ASP A 175 18.19 -14.75 -0.46
CA ASP A 175 16.96 -15.57 -0.61
C ASP A 175 16.12 -15.69 0.67
N THR A 176 16.73 -16.02 1.81
CA THR A 176 16.01 -16.16 3.09
C THR A 176 15.37 -14.84 3.54
N ALA A 177 16.08 -13.72 3.38
CA ALA A 177 15.57 -12.41 3.74
C ALA A 177 14.52 -11.92 2.73
N ALA A 178 14.73 -12.19 1.44
CA ALA A 178 13.79 -11.87 0.36
C ALA A 178 12.46 -12.62 0.54
N LYS A 179 12.49 -13.94 0.80
CA LYS A 179 11.29 -14.73 1.13
C LYS A 179 10.50 -14.11 2.27
N LYS A 180 11.18 -13.81 3.39
CA LYS A 180 10.54 -13.18 4.55
C LYS A 180 9.90 -11.84 4.20
N ALA A 181 10.57 -11.01 3.40
CA ALA A 181 10.07 -9.71 2.99
C ALA A 181 8.88 -9.81 2.02
N TRP A 182 8.89 -10.75 1.07
CA TRP A 182 7.76 -11.00 0.18
C TRP A 182 6.53 -11.52 0.93
N LEU A 183 6.73 -12.43 1.88
CA LEU A 183 5.69 -12.91 2.79
C LEU A 183 5.07 -11.77 3.61
N GLU A 184 5.90 -10.86 4.11
CA GLU A 184 5.45 -9.68 4.85
C GLU A 184 4.63 -8.73 3.98
N TYR A 185 5.05 -8.48 2.74
CA TYR A 185 4.27 -7.69 1.78
C TYR A 185 2.91 -8.34 1.48
N LEU A 186 2.90 -9.62 1.11
CA LEU A 186 1.70 -10.36 0.71
C LEU A 186 0.69 -10.53 1.85
N LYS A 187 1.16 -10.57 3.10
CA LYS A 187 0.29 -10.58 4.29
C LYS A 187 -0.64 -9.37 4.33
N TRP A 188 -0.14 -8.19 3.98
CA TRP A 188 -0.90 -6.93 4.00
C TRP A 188 -1.56 -6.62 2.66
N TYR A 189 -0.91 -6.99 1.56
CA TYR A 189 -1.29 -6.63 0.19
C TYR A 189 -1.40 -7.85 -0.74
N PRO A 190 -2.36 -8.78 -0.51
CA PRO A 190 -2.51 -10.00 -1.30
C PRO A 190 -3.27 -9.81 -2.63
N ALA A 191 -3.51 -8.57 -3.07
CA ALA A 191 -4.30 -8.28 -4.26
C ALA A 191 -3.67 -7.22 -5.17
N GLY A 192 -3.97 -7.29 -6.47
CA GLY A 192 -3.49 -6.36 -7.48
C GLY A 192 -2.22 -6.83 -8.19
N ARG A 193 -1.70 -5.99 -9.10
CA ARG A 193 -0.55 -6.32 -9.95
C ARG A 193 0.71 -6.64 -9.12
N HIS A 194 1.01 -5.81 -8.13
CA HIS A 194 2.19 -5.98 -7.29
C HIS A 194 2.11 -7.24 -6.42
N ALA A 195 0.93 -7.64 -5.94
CA ALA A 195 0.73 -8.92 -5.24
C ALA A 195 1.09 -10.11 -6.14
N ARG A 196 0.66 -10.08 -7.41
CA ARG A 196 1.01 -11.15 -8.35
C ARG A 196 2.51 -11.24 -8.58
N GLN A 197 3.16 -10.10 -8.83
CA GLN A 197 4.61 -10.05 -9.00
C GLN A 197 5.33 -10.54 -7.74
N ALA A 198 4.88 -10.12 -6.55
CA ALA A 198 5.45 -10.56 -5.28
C ALA A 198 5.31 -12.09 -5.08
N ALA A 199 4.18 -12.68 -5.46
CA ALA A 199 4.00 -14.12 -5.48
C ALA A 199 4.96 -14.80 -6.47
N ASP A 200 5.11 -14.27 -7.68
CA ASP A 200 6.06 -14.80 -8.67
C ASP A 200 7.51 -14.78 -8.14
N HIS A 201 7.94 -13.69 -7.50
CA HIS A 201 9.25 -13.61 -6.84
C HIS A 201 9.38 -14.65 -5.71
N LEU A 202 8.37 -14.77 -4.84
CA LEU A 202 8.35 -15.75 -3.76
C LEU A 202 8.43 -17.20 -4.28
N ASN A 203 7.68 -17.50 -5.35
CA ASN A 203 7.66 -18.80 -6.00
C ASN A 203 9.00 -19.12 -6.69
N ALA A 204 9.67 -18.12 -7.29
CA ALA A 204 11.02 -18.27 -7.85
C ALA A 204 12.05 -18.65 -6.79
N LEU A 205 11.88 -18.14 -5.56
CA LEU A 205 12.68 -18.52 -4.40
C LEU A 205 12.29 -19.91 -3.84
N GLY A 206 11.26 -20.55 -4.38
CA GLY A 206 10.82 -21.90 -4.00
C GLY A 206 9.85 -21.93 -2.82
N ASP A 207 9.20 -20.82 -2.51
CA ASP A 207 8.13 -20.75 -1.50
C ASP A 207 6.77 -20.58 -2.20
N PHE A 208 5.83 -21.48 -1.93
CA PHE A 208 4.51 -21.55 -2.58
C PHE A 208 3.38 -21.27 -1.59
N SER A 209 3.67 -20.56 -0.50
CA SER A 209 2.65 -20.15 0.47
C SER A 209 1.68 -19.11 -0.10
N TYR A 210 2.04 -18.43 -1.18
CA TYR A 210 1.17 -17.60 -2.01
C TYR A 210 1.36 -17.94 -3.48
N GLU A 211 0.27 -18.02 -4.23
CA GLU A 211 0.29 -18.43 -5.63
C GLU A 211 -0.71 -17.66 -6.47
N ASN A 212 -0.39 -17.49 -7.74
CA ASN A 212 -1.24 -16.84 -8.72
C ASN A 212 -2.20 -17.84 -9.37
N HIS A 213 -3.50 -17.52 -9.35
CA HIS A 213 -4.57 -18.32 -9.94
C HIS A 213 -5.38 -17.50 -10.95
N PHE A 214 -5.96 -18.18 -11.94
CA PHE A 214 -6.87 -17.57 -12.90
C PHE A 214 -8.32 -17.99 -12.62
N LEU A 215 -9.14 -17.04 -12.20
CA LEU A 215 -10.60 -17.19 -12.16
C LEU A 215 -11.19 -16.49 -13.39
N GLY A 216 -11.30 -17.25 -14.47
CA GLY A 216 -11.66 -16.72 -15.79
C GLY A 216 -10.56 -15.78 -16.31
N ASN A 217 -10.92 -14.56 -16.70
CA ASN A 217 -9.96 -13.53 -17.11
C ASN A 217 -9.27 -12.80 -15.95
N ARG A 218 -9.60 -13.12 -14.70
CA ARG A 218 -9.05 -12.44 -13.52
C ARG A 218 -7.93 -13.26 -12.90
N ALA A 219 -6.72 -12.73 -12.94
CA ALA A 219 -5.60 -13.27 -12.18
C ALA A 219 -5.62 -12.72 -10.75
N ILE A 220 -5.60 -13.62 -9.77
CA ILE A 220 -5.63 -13.34 -8.33
C ILE A 220 -4.48 -14.05 -7.62
N THR A 221 -4.03 -13.49 -6.51
CA THR A 221 -3.04 -14.14 -5.63
C THR A 221 -3.77 -14.72 -4.43
N LEU A 222 -3.55 -16.00 -4.13
CA LEU A 222 -4.15 -16.69 -3.00
C LEU A 222 -3.05 -17.18 -2.07
N ALA A 223 -3.26 -17.00 -0.77
CA ALA A 223 -2.50 -17.77 0.21
C ALA A 223 -2.91 -19.25 0.12
N GLU A 224 -1.96 -20.15 0.37
CA GLU A 224 -2.16 -21.60 0.38
C GLU A 224 -3.36 -21.99 1.27
N ILE A 225 -4.27 -22.79 0.72
CA ILE A 225 -5.45 -23.29 1.44
C ILE A 225 -5.00 -24.47 2.30
N LYS A 226 -4.66 -24.18 3.56
CA LYS A 226 -4.21 -25.18 4.55
C LYS A 226 -5.36 -25.83 5.29
N PHE A 227 -5.09 -27.01 5.85
CA PHE A 227 -6.03 -27.79 6.66
C PHE A 227 -5.47 -28.07 8.06
N GLN A 228 -6.34 -28.32 9.04
CA GLN A 228 -5.92 -28.80 10.36
C GLN A 228 -5.43 -30.25 10.26
N GLN A 229 -4.40 -30.62 11.02
CA GLN A 229 -3.72 -31.92 10.93
C GLN A 229 -4.62 -33.12 11.21
N SER A 230 -5.67 -32.99 12.04
CA SER A 230 -6.46 -34.12 12.54
C SER A 230 -7.90 -34.22 12.00
N ALA A 231 -8.42 -33.18 11.33
CA ALA A 231 -9.88 -33.07 11.12
C ALA A 231 -10.32 -32.84 9.68
N GLY A 232 -9.41 -32.68 8.72
CA GLY A 232 -9.77 -32.32 7.33
C GLY A 232 -10.45 -30.95 7.19
N SER A 233 -10.66 -30.24 8.30
CA SER A 233 -11.21 -28.89 8.39
C SER A 233 -10.22 -27.87 7.81
N VAL A 234 -10.75 -26.84 7.15
CA VAL A 234 -9.92 -25.73 6.65
C VAL A 234 -9.29 -24.96 7.82
N SER A 235 -8.00 -24.64 7.69
CA SER A 235 -7.29 -23.81 8.66
C SER A 235 -7.83 -22.38 8.63
N ILE A 236 -7.76 -21.67 9.77
CA ILE A 236 -8.11 -20.24 9.86
C ILE A 236 -7.35 -19.41 8.81
N SER A 237 -6.10 -19.79 8.53
CA SER A 237 -5.24 -19.15 7.52
C SER A 237 -5.78 -19.24 6.09
N ALA A 238 -6.67 -20.18 5.78
CA ALA A 238 -7.25 -20.36 4.45
C ALA A 238 -8.45 -19.44 4.18
N TYR A 239 -9.07 -18.88 5.22
CA TYR A 239 -10.30 -18.08 5.08
C TYR A 239 -10.15 -16.83 4.22
N PRO A 240 -9.05 -16.05 4.27
CA PRO A 240 -8.86 -14.92 3.37
C PRO A 240 -8.93 -15.34 1.89
N SER A 241 -8.24 -16.42 1.51
CA SER A 241 -8.27 -16.96 0.15
C SER A 241 -9.68 -17.44 -0.25
N LEU A 242 -10.34 -18.20 0.63
CA LEU A 242 -11.69 -18.70 0.37
C LEU A 242 -12.73 -17.57 0.28
N ARG A 243 -12.59 -16.51 1.09
CA ARG A 243 -13.42 -15.30 1.01
C ARG A 243 -13.23 -14.59 -0.32
N LEU A 244 -12.00 -14.42 -0.78
CA LEU A 244 -11.73 -13.80 -2.08
C LEU A 244 -12.32 -14.62 -3.23
N VAL A 245 -12.08 -15.93 -3.25
CA VAL A 245 -12.63 -16.85 -4.27
C VAL A 245 -14.15 -16.79 -4.27
N GLY A 246 -14.78 -16.96 -3.10
CA GLY A 246 -16.25 -16.93 -2.98
C GLY A 246 -16.84 -15.59 -3.42
N ALA A 247 -16.27 -14.46 -2.99
CA ALA A 247 -16.74 -13.14 -3.39
C ALA A 247 -16.64 -12.90 -4.90
N ILE A 248 -15.60 -13.41 -5.56
CA ILE A 248 -15.49 -13.35 -7.02
C ILE A 248 -16.60 -14.18 -7.67
N VAL A 249 -16.78 -15.43 -7.23
CA VAL A 249 -17.75 -16.36 -7.81
C VAL A 249 -19.19 -15.87 -7.62
N SER A 250 -19.53 -15.35 -6.43
CA SER A 250 -20.86 -14.78 -6.15
C SER A 250 -21.23 -13.62 -7.05
N ASN A 251 -20.25 -12.85 -7.51
CA ASN A 251 -20.47 -11.70 -8.39
C ASN A 251 -20.50 -12.07 -9.88
N LEU A 252 -20.26 -13.34 -10.24
CA LEU A 252 -20.31 -13.79 -11.62
C LEU A 252 -21.70 -14.30 -12.00
N LYS A 253 -22.26 -13.73 -13.09
CA LYS A 253 -23.53 -14.17 -13.69
C LYS A 253 -23.51 -15.67 -14.01
N ASN A 254 -22.44 -16.12 -14.68
CA ASN A 254 -22.23 -17.50 -15.13
C ASN A 254 -20.90 -18.05 -14.60
N GLY A 255 -20.65 -19.34 -14.78
CA GLY A 255 -19.36 -19.98 -14.54
C GLY A 255 -19.28 -20.83 -13.28
N THR A 256 -18.79 -22.04 -13.40
CA THR A 256 -18.69 -23.01 -12.32
C THR A 256 -17.29 -22.98 -11.72
N LEU A 257 -17.20 -22.76 -10.40
CA LEU A 257 -15.95 -22.89 -9.66
C LEU A 257 -15.57 -24.37 -9.58
N GLN A 258 -14.42 -24.70 -10.14
CA GLN A 258 -13.77 -25.99 -9.96
C GLN A 258 -12.79 -25.89 -8.80
N VAL A 259 -12.91 -26.81 -7.85
CA VAL A 259 -11.97 -26.99 -6.73
C VAL A 259 -11.35 -28.38 -6.87
N VAL A 260 -10.07 -28.44 -7.17
CA VAL A 260 -9.33 -29.70 -7.35
C VAL A 260 -8.33 -29.85 -6.21
N VAL A 261 -8.47 -30.92 -5.42
CA VAL A 261 -7.58 -31.21 -4.29
C VAL A 261 -6.74 -32.45 -4.59
N TYR A 262 -5.44 -32.37 -4.30
CA TYR A 262 -4.52 -33.51 -4.39
C TYR A 262 -3.85 -33.71 -3.04
N VAL A 263 -3.71 -34.97 -2.62
CA VAL A 263 -2.89 -35.38 -1.48
C VAL A 263 -2.15 -36.66 -1.88
N ASP A 264 -0.82 -36.66 -1.72
CA ASP A 264 0.02 -37.78 -2.14
C ASP A 264 -0.39 -39.05 -1.41
N LYS A 265 -0.69 -40.09 -2.20
CA LYS A 265 -1.11 -41.42 -1.74
C LYS A 265 -2.36 -41.45 -0.83
N ASP A 266 -3.09 -40.35 -0.67
CA ASP A 266 -4.29 -40.29 0.18
C ASP A 266 -5.49 -39.63 -0.52
N LYS A 267 -6.14 -40.40 -1.41
CA LYS A 267 -7.34 -39.95 -2.14
C LYS A 267 -8.53 -39.68 -1.22
N GLN A 268 -8.62 -40.36 -0.08
CA GLN A 268 -9.75 -40.18 0.86
C GLN A 268 -9.63 -38.83 1.56
N LEU A 269 -8.43 -38.49 2.03
CA LEU A 269 -8.16 -37.17 2.61
C LEU A 269 -8.33 -36.05 1.58
N ALA A 270 -7.87 -36.25 0.34
CA ALA A 270 -8.10 -35.29 -0.74
C ALA A 270 -9.61 -35.03 -0.97
N LYS A 271 -10.42 -36.09 -1.00
CA LYS A 271 -11.89 -35.99 -1.10
C LYS A 271 -12.50 -35.24 0.09
N GLN A 272 -12.12 -35.59 1.32
CA GLN A 272 -12.61 -34.93 2.54
C GLN A 272 -12.33 -33.43 2.52
N ARG A 273 -11.09 -33.06 2.17
CA ARG A 273 -10.65 -31.66 2.05
C ARG A 273 -11.39 -30.89 0.97
N ALA A 274 -11.65 -31.53 -0.18
CA ALA A 274 -12.44 -30.91 -1.26
C ALA A 274 -13.89 -30.64 -0.82
N ILE A 275 -14.53 -31.61 -0.14
CA ILE A 275 -15.86 -31.46 0.44
C ILE A 275 -15.88 -30.30 1.45
N GLU A 276 -14.88 -30.22 2.31
CA GLU A 276 -14.80 -29.17 3.33
C GLU A 276 -14.63 -27.77 2.73
N ILE A 277 -13.80 -27.63 1.68
CA ILE A 277 -13.69 -26.36 0.95
C ILE A 277 -15.06 -25.95 0.39
N LYS A 278 -15.78 -26.86 -0.28
CA LYS A 278 -17.10 -26.58 -0.84
C LYS A 278 -18.10 -26.18 0.25
N LYS A 279 -18.13 -26.91 1.36
CA LYS A 279 -18.99 -26.61 2.52
C LYS A 279 -18.66 -25.23 3.11
N THR A 280 -17.37 -24.91 3.23
CA THR A 280 -16.92 -23.61 3.73
C THR A 280 -17.35 -22.48 2.80
N LEU A 281 -17.17 -22.63 1.49
CA LEU A 281 -17.57 -21.63 0.51
C LEU A 281 -19.09 -21.39 0.52
N HIS A 282 -19.92 -22.44 0.60
CA HIS A 282 -21.37 -22.27 0.74
C HIS A 282 -21.76 -21.61 2.06
N LYS A 283 -21.07 -21.93 3.16
CA LYS A 283 -21.31 -21.27 4.45
C LYS A 283 -20.97 -19.78 4.40
N LEU A 284 -19.87 -19.41 3.75
CA LEU A 284 -19.44 -18.02 3.62
C LEU A 284 -20.27 -17.25 2.58
N PHE A 285 -20.75 -17.92 1.54
CA PHE A 285 -21.49 -17.33 0.43
C PHE A 285 -22.72 -18.18 0.04
N PRO A 286 -23.81 -18.11 0.82
CA PRO A 286 -25.02 -18.91 0.56
C PRO A 286 -25.68 -18.63 -0.80
N ALA A 287 -25.42 -17.46 -1.41
CA ALA A 287 -25.92 -17.09 -2.72
C ALA A 287 -25.29 -17.90 -3.88
N ILE A 288 -24.14 -18.55 -3.66
CA ILE A 288 -23.56 -19.44 -4.66
C ILE A 288 -24.34 -20.75 -4.65
N GLY A 289 -25.12 -20.99 -5.71
CA GLY A 289 -25.90 -22.22 -5.86
C GLY A 289 -25.05 -23.50 -5.76
N PRO A 290 -25.62 -24.62 -5.29
CA PRO A 290 -24.87 -25.86 -5.02
C PRO A 290 -24.11 -26.43 -6.23
N ASP A 291 -24.63 -26.19 -7.44
CA ASP A 291 -24.03 -26.67 -8.70
C ASP A 291 -22.96 -25.73 -9.26
N ARG A 292 -22.86 -24.51 -8.73
CA ARG A 292 -21.84 -23.51 -9.11
C ARG A 292 -20.47 -23.79 -8.49
N ILE A 293 -20.37 -24.77 -7.58
CA ILE A 293 -19.11 -25.26 -7.01
C ILE A 293 -18.98 -26.76 -7.27
N ARG A 294 -18.07 -27.14 -8.15
CA ARG A 294 -17.71 -28.53 -8.43
C ARG A 294 -16.39 -28.87 -7.76
N ILE A 295 -16.33 -30.04 -7.16
CA ILE A 295 -15.13 -30.55 -6.48
C ILE A 295 -14.60 -31.78 -7.21
N SER A 296 -13.27 -31.90 -7.28
CA SER A 296 -12.58 -33.10 -7.74
C SER A 296 -11.38 -33.38 -6.84
N TRP A 297 -11.03 -34.65 -6.71
CA TRP A 297 -9.86 -35.12 -5.96
C TRP A 297 -9.04 -36.14 -6.74
N PHE A 298 -9.39 -36.34 -8.01
CA PHE A 298 -8.66 -37.17 -8.95
C PHE A 298 -7.72 -36.24 -9.70
N GLY A 299 -6.44 -36.29 -9.38
CA GLY A 299 -5.46 -35.37 -9.94
C GLY A 299 -4.07 -35.97 -9.97
N THR A 300 -3.31 -35.53 -10.97
CA THR A 300 -1.85 -35.64 -10.94
C THR A 300 -1.29 -34.60 -9.97
N PRO A 301 -0.17 -34.88 -9.30
CA PRO A 301 0.49 -33.89 -8.47
C PRO A 301 0.76 -32.61 -9.25
N GLU A 302 0.61 -31.48 -8.57
CA GLU A 302 1.03 -30.20 -9.13
C GLU A 302 2.55 -30.18 -9.28
N LYS A 303 2.99 -29.98 -10.52
CA LYS A 303 4.39 -29.73 -10.81
C LYS A 303 4.72 -28.28 -10.47
N VAL A 304 5.78 -28.13 -9.71
CA VAL A 304 6.37 -26.86 -9.35
C VAL A 304 7.68 -26.72 -10.11
N ILE A 305 7.84 -25.61 -10.81
CA ILE A 305 9.04 -25.33 -11.61
C ILE A 305 9.81 -24.21 -10.93
N GLN A 306 11.03 -24.51 -10.51
CA GLN A 306 11.97 -23.54 -9.92
C GLN A 306 13.24 -23.51 -10.78
N GLY A 307 13.30 -22.57 -11.73
CA GLY A 307 14.35 -22.54 -12.74
C GLY A 307 14.39 -23.84 -13.54
N LYS A 308 15.49 -24.60 -13.45
CA LYS A 308 15.62 -25.92 -14.12
C LYS A 308 15.12 -27.10 -13.27
N LYS A 309 14.77 -26.88 -12.00
CA LYS A 309 14.29 -27.93 -11.11
C LYS A 309 12.78 -28.07 -11.24
N THR A 310 12.31 -29.30 -11.38
CA THR A 310 10.89 -29.63 -11.27
C THR A 310 10.68 -30.48 -10.03
N SER A 311 9.82 -30.03 -9.13
CA SER A 311 9.34 -30.79 -7.99
C SER A 311 7.84 -31.04 -8.11
N ILE A 312 7.32 -31.93 -7.28
CA ILE A 312 5.89 -32.16 -7.14
C ILE A 312 5.44 -31.72 -5.74
N LYS A 313 4.26 -31.11 -5.64
CA LYS A 313 3.66 -30.88 -4.34
C LYS A 313 3.03 -32.16 -3.81
N ASN A 314 3.31 -32.47 -2.55
CA ASN A 314 2.66 -33.58 -1.85
C ASN A 314 1.18 -33.27 -1.58
N GLU A 315 0.80 -32.00 -1.55
CA GLU A 315 -0.58 -31.56 -1.42
C GLU A 315 -0.80 -30.27 -2.21
N SER A 316 -1.96 -30.13 -2.86
CA SER A 316 -2.32 -28.90 -3.58
C SER A 316 -3.82 -28.69 -3.66
N VAL A 317 -4.24 -27.43 -3.62
CA VAL A 317 -5.62 -27.01 -3.89
C VAL A 317 -5.61 -26.07 -5.09
N ARG A 318 -6.23 -26.47 -6.19
CA ARG A 318 -6.39 -25.64 -7.39
C ARG A 318 -7.82 -25.14 -7.49
N VAL A 319 -7.96 -23.86 -7.78
CA VAL A 319 -9.24 -23.21 -8.04
C VAL A 319 -9.21 -22.53 -9.40
N PHE A 320 -10.24 -22.78 -10.22
CA PHE A 320 -10.41 -22.16 -11.54
C PHE A 320 -11.89 -22.16 -11.94
N LEU A 321 -12.24 -21.40 -12.98
CA LEU A 321 -13.61 -21.34 -13.50
C LEU A 321 -13.75 -22.12 -14.81
N THR A 322 -14.85 -22.84 -14.97
CA THR A 322 -15.36 -23.33 -16.27
C THR A 322 -16.64 -22.59 -16.64
N ASP A 323 -17.04 -22.64 -17.92
CA ASP A 323 -18.36 -22.18 -18.38
C ASP A 323 -18.71 -20.73 -18.01
N TRP A 324 -17.69 -19.87 -17.92
CA TRP A 324 -17.80 -18.48 -17.45
C TRP A 324 -17.84 -17.45 -18.57
N LYS A 325 -17.62 -17.88 -19.82
CA LYS A 325 -17.63 -17.03 -21.02
C LYS A 325 -19.04 -16.62 -21.43
#